data_AF-A0A958GEG1-F1
#
_entry.id   AF-A0A958GEG1-F1
#
_cell.length_a   1.000
_cell.length_b   1.000
_cell.length_c   1.000
_cell.angle_alpha   90.00
_cell.angle_beta   90.00
_cell.angle_gamma   90.00
#
_symmetry.space_group_name_H-M   'P 1'
#
loop_
_entity.id
_entity.type
_entity.pdbx_description
1 polymer ?
#
loop_
_entity_poly.entity_id
_entity_poly.type
_entity_poly.pdbx_seq_one_letter_code
_entity_poly.pdbx_strand_id
1 'polypeptide(L)'
;MSIDWLYDLERDIDNGKDRYACVGLGRNQWVIKATMEDLEKMAVRVANQRKMGVNIVKLVNKDDALTGDMYLVPTTIGDPGARGEPSIEWSTVETKEAADMMRDVRHGPSPYFGMQVEKSVNPSE
;
A
#
# COMPACT_ATOMS: atom_id res chain seq x y z
N MET A 1 7.14 7.77 14.70
CA MET A 1 5.75 7.30 14.75
C MET A 1 5.39 6.68 13.40
N SER A 2 4.35 5.82 13.31
CA SER A 2 3.98 5.21 12.01
C SER A 2 3.52 6.25 10.98
N ILE A 3 3.01 7.39 11.42
CA ILE A 3 2.69 8.53 10.56
C ILE A 3 3.93 9.15 9.90
N ASP A 4 5.08 9.19 10.57
CA ASP A 4 6.32 9.75 9.99
C ASP A 4 6.79 8.89 8.81
N TRP A 5 6.66 7.57 8.93
CA TRP A 5 6.96 6.62 7.86
C TRP A 5 6.09 6.85 6.62
N LEU A 6 4.82 7.23 6.80
CA LEU A 6 3.92 7.56 5.70
C LEU A 6 4.35 8.83 4.97
N TYR A 7 4.80 9.87 5.69
CA TYR A 7 5.32 11.09 5.07
C TYR A 7 6.65 10.86 4.36
N ASP A 8 7.52 10.00 4.90
CA ASP A 8 8.75 9.60 4.21
C ASP A 8 8.44 8.82 2.93
N LEU A 9 7.41 7.96 2.95
CA LEU A 9 6.94 7.25 1.77
C LEU A 9 6.39 8.20 0.70
N GLU A 10 5.54 9.15 1.07
CA GLU A 10 5.02 10.19 0.16
C GLU A 10 6.17 10.99 -0.46
N ARG A 11 7.11 11.44 0.38
CA ARG A 11 8.30 12.17 -0.09
C ARG A 11 9.14 11.35 -1.05
N ASP A 12 9.32 10.06 -0.82
CA ASP A 12 10.07 9.21 -1.73
C ASP A 12 9.40 9.11 -3.10
N ILE A 13 8.08 8.93 -3.14
CA ILE A 13 7.29 8.88 -4.37
C ILE A 13 7.35 10.22 -5.11
N ASP A 14 7.18 11.34 -4.40
CA ASP A 14 7.25 12.70 -4.98
C ASP A 14 8.63 13.02 -5.57
N ASN A 15 9.69 12.44 -5.01
CA ASN A 15 11.05 12.54 -5.55
C ASN A 15 11.32 11.56 -6.70
N GLY A 16 10.29 10.87 -7.21
CA GLY A 16 10.40 9.93 -8.32
C GLY A 16 11.04 8.60 -7.96
N LYS A 17 11.11 8.23 -6.67
CA LYS A 17 11.58 6.90 -6.28
C LYS A 17 10.45 5.90 -6.42
N ASP A 18 10.75 4.79 -7.08
CA ASP A 18 9.79 3.70 -7.20
C ASP A 18 9.52 3.05 -5.83
N ARG A 19 8.22 2.87 -5.56
CA ARG A 19 7.71 2.15 -4.40
C ARG A 19 6.63 1.21 -4.86
N TYR A 20 6.75 -0.05 -4.47
CA TYR A 20 5.81 -1.10 -4.85
C TYR A 20 5.08 -1.60 -3.61
N ALA A 21 3.88 -2.13 -3.80
CA ALA A 21 3.07 -2.70 -2.74
C ALA A 21 2.36 -3.97 -3.18
N CYS A 22 2.12 -4.87 -2.24
CA CYS A 22 1.16 -5.97 -2.41
C CYS A 22 0.44 -6.26 -1.10
N VAL A 23 -0.70 -6.95 -1.16
CA VAL A 23 -1.43 -7.37 0.03
C VAL A 23 -0.56 -8.29 0.90
N GLY A 24 -0.58 -8.06 2.21
CA GLY A 24 0.11 -8.88 3.20
C GLY A 24 -0.68 -10.11 3.64
N LEU A 25 -0.13 -10.85 4.61
CA LEU A 25 -0.77 -12.04 5.17
C LEU A 25 -1.93 -11.67 6.11
N GLY A 26 -1.83 -10.55 6.82
CA GLY A 26 -2.88 -10.04 7.69
C GLY A 26 -4.07 -9.43 6.93
N ARG A 27 -5.21 -9.32 7.61
CA ARG A 27 -6.35 -8.54 7.12
C ARG A 27 -5.94 -7.07 7.04
N ASN A 28 -6.30 -6.39 5.95
CA ASN A 28 -6.00 -4.97 5.73
C ASN A 28 -4.50 -4.62 5.80
N GLN A 29 -3.61 -5.62 5.72
CA GLN A 29 -2.18 -5.42 5.73
C GLN A 29 -1.70 -5.27 4.29
N TRP A 30 -0.78 -4.32 4.07
CA TRP A 30 -0.03 -4.19 2.84
C TRP A 30 1.46 -4.19 3.15
N VAL A 31 2.24 -4.78 2.25
CA VAL A 31 3.70 -4.80 2.32
C VAL A 31 4.22 -3.88 1.24
N ILE A 32 5.01 -2.88 1.64
CA ILE A 32 5.55 -1.86 0.74
C ILE A 32 7.08 -2.00 0.70
N LYS A 33 7.66 -2.04 -0.51
CA LYS A 33 9.09 -2.25 -0.75
C LYS A 33 9.62 -1.36 -1.87
N ALA A 34 10.95 -1.27 -1.95
CA ALA A 34 11.64 -0.47 -2.97
C ALA A 34 11.62 -1.15 -4.36
N THR A 35 11.63 -2.48 -4.39
CA THR A 35 11.68 -3.24 -5.65
C THR A 35 10.53 -4.23 -5.72
N MET A 36 10.12 -4.54 -6.96
CA MET A 36 9.11 -5.57 -7.21
C MET A 36 9.58 -6.96 -6.77
N GLU A 37 10.85 -7.29 -7.00
CA GLU A 37 11.45 -8.59 -6.65
C GLU A 37 11.30 -8.94 -5.17
N ASP A 38 11.43 -7.95 -4.29
CA ASP A 38 11.23 -8.12 -2.84
C ASP A 38 9.79 -8.52 -2.48
N LEU A 39 8.81 -8.13 -3.31
CA LEU A 39 7.39 -8.41 -3.11
C LEU A 39 6.94 -9.71 -3.77
N GLU A 40 7.63 -10.20 -4.79
CA GLU A 40 7.19 -11.40 -5.53
C GLU A 40 7.04 -12.61 -4.61
N LYS A 41 8.03 -12.86 -3.74
CA LYS A 41 7.97 -13.98 -2.77
C LYS A 41 6.78 -13.85 -1.81
N MET A 42 6.47 -12.61 -1.38
CA MET A 42 5.32 -12.34 -0.53
C MET A 42 4.01 -12.54 -1.29
N ALA A 43 3.91 -11.99 -2.50
CA ALA A 43 2.73 -12.11 -3.35
C ALA A 43 2.40 -13.57 -3.67
N VAL A 44 3.40 -14.39 -4.02
CA VAL A 44 3.24 -15.85 -4.24
C VAL A 44 2.72 -16.52 -2.97
N ARG A 45 3.32 -16.22 -1.81
CA ARG A 45 2.88 -16.80 -0.53
C ARG A 45 1.44 -16.44 -0.22
N VAL A 46 1.05 -15.18 -0.40
CA VAL A 46 -0.31 -14.69 -0.14
C VAL A 46 -1.30 -15.28 -1.14
N ALA A 47 -0.96 -15.32 -2.43
CA ALA A 47 -1.78 -15.91 -3.47
C ALA A 47 -2.07 -17.40 -3.19
N ASN A 48 -1.04 -18.15 -2.81
CA ASN A 48 -1.16 -19.56 -2.44
C ASN A 48 -2.01 -19.79 -1.19
N GLN A 49 -1.86 -18.92 -0.18
CA GLN A 49 -2.63 -19.02 1.06
C GLN A 49 -4.11 -18.68 0.84
N ARG A 50 -4.39 -17.62 0.07
CA ARG A 50 -5.75 -17.14 -0.20
C ARG A 50 -6.43 -17.86 -1.36
N LYS A 51 -5.69 -18.69 -2.11
CA LYS A 51 -6.14 -19.37 -3.33
C LYS A 51 -6.74 -18.41 -4.36
N MET A 52 -6.14 -17.22 -4.46
CA MET A 52 -6.59 -16.15 -5.35
C MET A 52 -5.41 -15.34 -5.89
N GLY A 53 -5.58 -14.72 -7.05
CA GLY A 53 -4.56 -13.83 -7.63
C GLY A 53 -4.28 -12.63 -6.73
N VAL A 54 -3.01 -12.24 -6.65
CA VAL A 54 -2.52 -11.08 -5.90
C VAL A 54 -1.82 -10.12 -6.87
N ASN A 55 -2.23 -8.86 -6.85
CA ASN A 55 -1.56 -7.83 -7.63
C ASN A 55 -0.41 -7.22 -6.83
N ILE A 56 0.72 -7.04 -7.51
CA ILE A 56 1.78 -6.13 -7.13
C ILE A 56 1.50 -4.83 -7.88
N VAL A 57 1.44 -3.74 -7.13
CA VAL A 57 1.13 -2.41 -7.64
C VAL A 57 2.31 -1.48 -7.43
N LYS A 58 2.53 -0.55 -8.35
CA LYS A 58 3.35 0.63 -8.14
C LYS A 58 2.53 1.69 -7.42
N LEU A 59 3.09 2.24 -6.36
CA LEU A 59 2.52 3.38 -5.66
C LEU A 59 2.95 4.65 -6.40
N VAL A 60 1.97 5.48 -6.72
CA VAL A 60 2.17 6.77 -7.39
C VAL A 60 1.54 7.87 -6.56
N ASN A 61 1.91 9.12 -6.85
CA ASN A 61 1.24 10.26 -6.25
C ASN A 61 -0.26 10.17 -6.60
N LYS A 62 -1.13 10.54 -5.65
CA LYS A 62 -2.59 10.57 -5.85
C LYS A 62 -3.00 11.37 -7.08
N ASP A 63 -2.23 12.38 -7.49
CA ASP A 63 -2.51 13.21 -8.65
C ASP A 63 -2.06 12.59 -9.99
N ASP A 64 -1.20 11.57 -9.93
CA ASP A 64 -0.73 10.82 -11.11
C ASP A 64 -1.53 9.54 -11.37
N ALA A 65 -2.51 9.22 -10.51
CA ALA A 65 -3.40 8.08 -10.70
C ALA A 65 -4.25 8.24 -11.97
N LEU A 66 -4.33 7.18 -12.77
CA LEU A 66 -5.09 7.17 -14.02
C LEU A 66 -6.55 6.77 -13.76
N THR A 67 -7.41 7.00 -14.76
CA THR A 67 -8.81 6.56 -14.68
C THR A 67 -8.87 5.04 -14.57
N GLY A 68 -9.54 4.54 -13.52
CA GLY A 68 -9.67 3.11 -13.23
C GLY A 68 -8.63 2.58 -12.25
N ASP A 69 -7.60 3.37 -11.91
CA ASP A 69 -6.69 3.04 -10.81
C ASP A 69 -7.42 3.16 -9.47
N MET A 70 -7.00 2.36 -8.49
CA MET A 70 -7.48 2.43 -7.13
C MET A 70 -6.50 3.22 -6.25
N TYR A 71 -6.97 3.68 -5.09
CA TYR A 71 -6.15 4.37 -4.09
C TYR A 71 -5.91 3.47 -2.88
N LEU A 72 -4.67 3.44 -2.37
CA LEU A 72 -4.28 2.80 -1.13
C LEU A 72 -4.32 3.81 0.02
N VAL A 73 -5.19 3.55 0.99
CA VAL A 73 -5.56 4.53 2.02
C VAL A 73 -5.28 3.97 3.42
N PRO A 74 -4.49 4.64 4.27
CA PRO A 74 -4.31 4.23 5.65
C PRO A 74 -5.57 4.54 6.46
N THR A 75 -6.26 3.51 6.96
CA THR A 75 -7.51 3.66 7.73
C THR A 75 -7.28 3.64 9.25
N THR A 76 -6.19 3.02 9.70
CA THR A 76 -5.80 2.97 11.10
C THR A 76 -4.28 3.14 11.18
N ILE A 77 -3.81 4.17 11.88
CA ILE A 77 -2.38 4.41 12.13
C ILE A 77 -2.12 4.17 13.61
N GLY A 78 -1.42 3.09 13.93
CA GLY A 78 -1.04 2.73 15.29
C GLY A 78 0.40 3.13 15.63
N ASP A 79 0.79 2.83 16.87
CA ASP A 79 2.18 2.97 17.30
C ASP A 79 3.09 1.98 16.56
N PRO A 80 4.35 2.36 16.26
CA PRO A 80 5.32 1.44 15.69
C PRO A 80 5.49 0.18 16.54
N GLY A 81 5.73 -0.95 15.88
CA GLY A 81 6.03 -2.20 16.56
C GLY A 81 7.37 -2.18 17.29
N ALA A 82 7.67 -3.28 17.98
CA ALA A 82 8.85 -3.40 18.84
C ALA A 82 10.20 -3.25 18.08
N ARG A 83 10.22 -3.41 16.76
CA ARG A 83 11.41 -3.22 15.91
C ARG A 83 11.34 -1.95 15.05
N GLY A 84 10.41 -1.04 15.36
CA GLY A 84 10.20 0.21 14.64
C GLY A 84 9.42 0.06 13.33
N GLU A 85 8.86 -1.12 13.06
CA GLU A 85 8.00 -1.34 11.90
C GLU A 85 6.71 -0.51 12.01
N PRO A 86 6.23 0.10 10.91
CA PRO A 86 5.00 0.87 10.94
C PRO A 86 3.81 -0.07 11.18
N SER A 87 2.90 0.34 12.06
CA SER A 87 1.64 -0.34 12.31
C SER A 87 0.50 0.41 11.62
N ILE A 88 0.13 -0.05 10.42
CA ILE A 88 -0.86 0.63 9.57
C ILE A 88 -1.82 -0.41 8.98
N GLU A 89 -3.11 -0.16 9.17
CA GLU A 89 -4.17 -0.85 8.43
C GLU A 89 -4.56 -0.02 7.21
N TRP A 90 -4.80 -0.71 6.10
CA TRP A 90 -5.05 -0.10 4.81
C TRP A 90 -6.36 -0.57 4.20
N SER A 91 -6.98 0.31 3.42
CA SER A 91 -8.09 -0.01 2.53
C SER A 91 -7.78 0.44 1.12
N THR A 92 -8.52 -0.11 0.17
CA THR A 92 -8.46 0.28 -1.24
C THR A 92 -9.79 0.88 -1.67
N VAL A 93 -9.75 2.02 -2.34
CA VAL A 93 -10.96 2.74 -2.81
C VAL A 93 -10.80 3.22 -4.24
N GLU A 94 -11.90 3.48 -4.93
CA GLU A 94 -11.88 3.81 -6.36
C GLU A 94 -11.75 5.32 -6.64
N THR A 95 -12.04 6.18 -5.67
CA THR A 95 -12.07 7.65 -5.88
C THR A 95 -11.25 8.41 -4.84
N LYS A 96 -10.77 9.60 -5.21
CA LYS A 96 -10.05 10.50 -4.32
C LYS A 96 -10.92 10.95 -3.14
N GLU A 97 -12.19 11.23 -3.42
CA GLU A 97 -13.14 11.70 -2.41
C GLU A 97 -13.38 10.62 -1.35
N ALA A 98 -13.52 9.34 -1.76
CA ALA A 98 -13.63 8.23 -0.84
C ALA A 98 -12.34 8.05 -0.01
N ALA A 99 -11.17 8.25 -0.64
CA ALA A 99 -9.89 8.18 0.05
C ALA A 99 -9.76 9.26 1.14
N ASP A 100 -10.10 10.51 0.82
CA ASP A 100 -10.07 11.62 1.78
C ASP A 100 -11.04 11.44 2.95
N MET A 101 -12.20 10.79 2.71
CA MET A 101 -13.17 10.47 3.78
C MET A 101 -12.75 9.29 4.66
N MET A 102 -11.96 8.35 4.13
CA MET A 102 -11.60 7.11 4.84
C MET A 102 -10.23 7.17 5.54
N ARG A 103 -9.35 8.08 5.15
CA ARG A 103 -8.02 8.16 5.74
C ARG A 103 -8.06 8.50 7.23
N ASP A 104 -7.13 7.93 7.99
CA ASP A 104 -7.00 8.24 9.40
C ASP A 104 -6.42 9.65 9.60
N VAL A 105 -7.19 10.54 10.20
CA VAL A 105 -6.78 11.94 10.45
C VAL A 105 -6.43 12.23 11.92
N ARG A 106 -6.44 11.21 12.78
CA ARG A 106 -6.21 11.38 14.24
C ARG A 106 -4.81 11.94 14.56
N HIS A 107 -3.85 11.67 13.69
CA HIS A 107 -2.46 12.10 13.82
C HIS A 107 -2.08 13.22 12.84
N GLY A 108 -3.06 13.87 12.21
CA GLY A 108 -2.87 14.85 11.14
C GLY A 108 -3.30 14.31 9.76
N PRO A 109 -3.13 15.10 8.68
CA PRO A 109 -3.53 14.69 7.34
C PRO A 109 -2.62 13.55 6.84
N SER A 110 -3.09 12.30 6.93
CA SER A 110 -2.32 11.17 6.43
C SER A 110 -2.30 11.12 4.89
N PRO A 111 -1.16 10.78 4.29
CA PRO A 111 -1.09 10.60 2.85
C PRO A 111 -1.75 9.29 2.43
N TYR A 112 -2.22 9.26 1.19
CA TYR A 112 -2.71 8.07 0.51
C TYR A 112 -2.17 8.09 -0.92
N PHE A 113 -2.19 6.93 -1.59
CA PHE A 113 -1.40 6.71 -2.80
C PHE A 113 -2.26 6.15 -3.92
N GLY A 114 -2.00 6.55 -5.17
CA GLY A 114 -2.55 5.83 -6.32
C GLY A 114 -1.88 4.47 -6.46
N MET A 115 -2.60 3.48 -7.01
CA MET A 115 -2.10 2.14 -7.25
C MET A 115 -2.23 1.77 -8.72
N GLN A 116 -1.09 1.58 -9.38
CA GLN A 116 -1.01 1.08 -10.76
C GLN A 116 -0.59 -0.38 -10.75
N VAL A 117 -1.35 -1.26 -11.38
CA VAL A 117 -1.02 -2.69 -11.41
C VAL A 117 0.17 -2.92 -12.34
N GLU A 118 1.26 -3.44 -11.78
CA GLU A 118 2.49 -3.79 -12.52
C GLU A 118 2.51 -5.28 -12.87
N LYS A 119 2.08 -6.12 -11.92
CA LYS A 119 2.13 -7.58 -12.07
C LYS A 119 1.02 -8.26 -11.29
N SER A 120 0.40 -9.27 -11.89
CA SER A 120 -0.50 -10.20 -11.19
C SER A 120 0.20 -11.53 -10.95
N VAL A 121 0.14 -12.00 -9.70
CA VAL A 121 0.69 -13.29 -9.26
C VAL A 121 -0.46 -14.22 -8.93
N ASN A 122 -0.56 -15.33 -9.65
CA ASN A 122 -1.57 -16.36 -9.42
C ASN A 122 -1.07 -17.43 -8.45
N PRO A 123 -1.98 -18.11 -7.73
CA PRO A 123 -1.60 -19.27 -6.94
C PRO A 123 -0.98 -20.36 -7.82
N SER A 124 -0.02 -21.08 -7.27
CA SER A 124 0.51 -22.33 -7.82
C SER A 124 -0.60 -23.38 -7.84
N GLU A 125 -0.68 -24.15 -8.94
CA GLU A 125 -1.60 -25.29 -9.10
C GLU A 125 -1.42 -26.34 -8.00
#